data_AF-A0A7C7JUP2-F1
#
_entry.id   AF-A0A7C7JUP2-F1
#
_cell.length_a   1.000
_cell.length_b   1.000
_cell.length_c   1.000
_cell.angle_alpha   90.00
_cell.angle_beta   90.00
_cell.angle_gamma   90.00
#
_symmetry.space_group_name_H-M   'P 1'
#
loop_
_entity.id
_entity.type
_entity.pdbx_description
1 polymer ?
#
loop_
_entity_poly.entity_id
_entity_poly.type
_entity_poly.pdbx_seq_one_letter_code
_entity_poly.pdbx_strand_id
1 'polypeptide(L)'
;MELSRKNIVLILLAIFAGLAFGAIYYKNSKIEKEIADRLQKLDGVQYNNIDCSGIVSTSCTISDMQFQDEELTIREVKISDIEKLYGLENLEKDGKYPFHIEMNDFTSPQIEEFKKEDIMRDSDTISLVVSGIANIESGKIALDLQTSIDLTLTAITLSTQLHIDSKDEPESISFQHISLSLTDKELLGRLYQLRKKDKPNITMDEYREELTKEFRNMLSDYPKIADEVEKFISTDSDTLELSISTKSGKYISFVELFLGYQFASIGGVVGIENYIDSNLKIEVKAK
;
A
#
# COMPACT_ATOMS: atom_id res chain seq x y z
N MET A 1 -13.55 -52.50 36.13
CA MET A 1 -13.40 -52.11 34.71
C MET A 1 -12.02 -51.51 34.56
N GLU A 2 -11.03 -52.31 34.16
CA GLU A 2 -9.64 -51.83 34.03
C GLU A 2 -9.52 -50.96 32.77
N LEU A 3 -9.22 -49.67 32.93
CA LEU A 3 -8.84 -48.85 31.80
C LEU A 3 -7.54 -49.41 31.22
N SER A 4 -7.60 -49.97 30.01
CA SER A 4 -6.40 -50.41 29.31
C SER A 4 -5.42 -49.24 29.14
N ARG A 5 -4.11 -49.49 29.19
CA ARG A 5 -3.07 -48.45 29.03
C ARG A 5 -3.27 -47.58 27.79
N LYS A 6 -3.87 -48.12 26.71
CA LYS A 6 -4.23 -47.39 25.50
C LYS A 6 -5.32 -46.34 25.73
N ASN A 7 -6.31 -46.63 26.57
CA ASN A 7 -7.39 -45.70 26.90
C ASN A 7 -6.88 -44.54 27.77
N ILE A 8 -5.92 -44.80 28.67
CA ILE A 8 -5.28 -43.76 29.49
C ILE A 8 -4.47 -42.79 28.61
N VAL A 9 -3.70 -43.31 27.65
CA VAL A 9 -2.93 -42.48 26.70
C VAL A 9 -3.84 -41.63 25.82
N LEU A 10 -4.94 -42.18 25.30
CA LEU A 10 -5.90 -41.43 24.49
C LEU A 10 -6.59 -40.31 25.29
N ILE A 11 -6.95 -40.56 26.55
CA ILE A 11 -7.55 -39.54 27.43
C ILE A 11 -6.53 -38.42 27.71
N LEU A 12 -5.27 -38.74 27.97
CA LEU A 12 -4.23 -37.73 28.18
C LEU A 12 -3.98 -36.90 26.92
N LEU A 13 -3.92 -37.52 25.74
CA LEU A 13 -3.81 -36.81 24.46
C LEU A 13 -5.00 -35.87 24.22
N ALA A 14 -6.22 -36.30 24.55
CA ALA A 14 -7.41 -35.45 24.44
C ALA A 14 -7.37 -34.25 25.40
N ILE A 15 -6.87 -34.44 26.62
CA ILE A 15 -6.69 -33.36 27.61
C ILE A 15 -5.59 -32.38 27.15
N PHE A 16 -4.43 -32.88 26.71
CA PHE A 16 -3.35 -32.03 26.21
C PHE A 16 -3.74 -31.30 24.93
N ALA A 17 -4.43 -31.97 24.01
CA ALA A 17 -5.01 -31.32 22.84
C ALA A 17 -6.01 -30.24 23.27
N GLY A 18 -6.94 -30.53 24.18
CA GLY A 18 -7.91 -29.55 24.69
C GLY A 18 -7.25 -28.35 25.37
N LEU A 19 -6.20 -28.56 26.17
CA LEU A 19 -5.44 -27.48 26.80
C LEU A 19 -4.63 -26.66 25.77
N ALA A 20 -4.02 -27.33 24.78
CA ALA A 20 -3.30 -26.66 23.71
C ALA A 20 -4.25 -25.82 22.84
N PHE A 21 -5.37 -26.40 22.38
CA PHE A 21 -6.40 -25.69 21.64
C PHE A 21 -7.03 -24.56 22.46
N GLY A 22 -7.28 -24.78 23.76
CA GLY A 22 -7.79 -23.75 24.67
C GLY A 22 -6.82 -22.59 24.86
N ALA A 23 -5.52 -22.87 25.00
CA ALA A 23 -4.49 -21.84 25.10
C ALA A 23 -4.32 -21.06 23.79
N ILE A 24 -4.40 -21.72 22.64
CA ILE A 24 -4.38 -21.09 21.31
C ILE A 24 -5.59 -20.18 21.13
N TYR A 25 -6.79 -20.66 21.48
CA TYR A 25 -8.02 -19.88 21.40
C TYR A 25 -7.98 -18.65 22.31
N TYR A 26 -7.53 -18.81 23.56
CA TYR A 26 -7.39 -17.70 24.50
C TYR A 26 -6.40 -16.64 23.99
N LYS A 27 -5.26 -17.08 23.43
CA LYS A 27 -4.31 -16.19 22.76
C LYS A 27 -5.01 -15.42 21.64
N ASN A 28 -5.59 -16.09 20.66
CA ASN A 28 -6.18 -15.40 19.52
C ASN A 28 -7.32 -14.44 19.91
N SER A 29 -8.18 -14.84 20.85
CA SER A 29 -9.27 -14.00 21.36
C SER A 29 -8.78 -12.74 22.09
N LYS A 30 -7.64 -12.80 22.79
CA LYS A 30 -7.09 -11.60 23.44
C LYS A 30 -6.48 -10.62 22.41
N ILE A 31 -5.88 -11.11 21.31
CA ILE A 31 -5.42 -10.25 20.21
C ILE A 31 -6.63 -9.58 19.53
N GLU A 32 -7.65 -10.37 19.23
CA GLU A 32 -8.90 -9.90 18.60
C GLU A 32 -9.51 -8.74 19.38
N LYS A 33 -9.65 -8.89 20.71
CA LYS A 33 -10.16 -7.85 21.59
C LYS A 33 -9.31 -6.59 21.58
N GLU A 34 -7.99 -6.73 21.56
CA GLU A 34 -7.10 -5.57 21.57
C GLU A 34 -7.13 -4.80 20.25
N ILE A 35 -7.22 -5.49 19.12
CA ILE A 35 -7.43 -4.85 17.81
C ILE A 35 -8.80 -4.14 17.81
N ALA A 36 -9.87 -4.81 18.27
CA ALA A 36 -11.20 -4.21 18.38
C ALA A 36 -11.18 -2.92 19.22
N ASP A 37 -10.57 -2.96 20.41
CA ASP A 37 -10.49 -1.82 21.33
C ASP A 37 -9.67 -0.65 20.74
N ARG A 38 -8.67 -0.94 19.90
CA ARG A 38 -7.89 0.09 19.19
C ARG A 38 -8.68 0.71 18.05
N LEU A 39 -9.37 -0.10 17.24
CA LEU A 39 -10.21 0.39 16.15
C LEU A 39 -11.39 1.24 16.65
N GLN A 40 -12.02 0.86 17.78
CA GLN A 40 -13.08 1.65 18.40
C GLN A 40 -12.64 3.05 18.87
N LYS A 41 -11.34 3.27 19.07
CA LYS A 41 -10.78 4.58 19.44
C LYS A 41 -10.50 5.46 18.23
N LEU A 42 -10.56 4.91 17.01
CA LEU A 42 -10.46 5.68 15.78
C LEU A 42 -11.86 6.19 15.45
N ASP A 43 -12.07 7.49 15.59
CA ASP A 43 -13.33 8.12 15.18
C ASP A 43 -13.59 7.85 13.69
N GLY A 44 -14.82 7.53 13.34
CA GLY A 44 -15.24 7.31 11.96
C GLY A 44 -14.90 5.95 11.36
N VAL A 45 -14.38 4.98 12.13
CA VAL A 45 -14.11 3.62 11.63
C VAL A 45 -15.17 2.62 12.10
N GLN A 46 -15.74 1.87 11.17
CA GLN A 46 -16.64 0.73 11.44
C GLN A 46 -16.11 -0.54 10.77
N TYR A 47 -16.48 -1.72 11.30
CA TYR A 47 -16.12 -3.01 10.71
C TYR A 47 -17.15 -4.08 11.08
N ASN A 48 -17.26 -5.13 10.27
CA ASN A 48 -18.22 -6.21 10.48
C ASN A 48 -17.74 -7.25 11.50
N ASN A 49 -16.52 -7.75 11.33
CA ASN A 49 -15.95 -8.81 12.17
C ASN A 49 -14.42 -8.73 12.22
N ILE A 50 -13.84 -9.28 13.29
CA ILE A 50 -12.41 -9.56 13.40
C ILE A 50 -12.27 -11.05 13.70
N ASP A 51 -11.55 -11.79 12.86
CA ASP A 51 -11.23 -13.20 13.10
C ASP A 51 -9.72 -13.38 13.21
N CYS A 52 -9.26 -13.88 14.36
CA CYS A 52 -7.85 -14.13 14.62
C CYS A 52 -7.59 -15.63 14.74
N SER A 53 -6.62 -16.14 13.99
CA SER A 53 -6.25 -17.56 13.99
C SER A 53 -4.74 -17.76 13.93
N GLY A 54 -4.26 -18.94 14.35
CA GLY A 54 -2.85 -19.30 14.26
C GLY A 54 -2.26 -19.87 15.56
N ILE A 55 -1.39 -20.87 15.40
CA ILE A 55 -0.80 -21.65 16.50
C ILE A 55 0.47 -20.97 17.01
N VAL A 56 1.44 -20.74 16.12
CA VAL A 56 2.76 -20.17 16.44
C VAL A 56 2.68 -18.64 16.43
N SER A 57 2.42 -18.05 15.28
CA SER A 57 2.00 -16.66 15.13
C SER A 57 0.47 -16.57 15.07
N THR A 58 -0.08 -15.37 15.21
CA THR A 58 -1.50 -15.10 15.00
C THR A 58 -1.65 -14.18 13.79
N SER A 59 -2.56 -14.51 12.89
CA SER A 59 -3.00 -13.63 11.82
C SER A 59 -4.45 -13.25 12.08
N CYS A 60 -4.78 -11.99 11.87
CA CYS A 60 -6.13 -11.47 12.06
C CYS A 60 -6.67 -10.90 10.76
N THR A 61 -7.92 -11.20 10.46
CA THR A 61 -8.66 -10.65 9.32
C THR A 61 -9.79 -9.78 9.85
N ILE A 62 -9.84 -8.52 9.41
CA ILE A 62 -10.91 -7.58 9.68
C ILE A 62 -11.74 -7.47 8.40
N SER A 63 -13.04 -7.73 8.49
CA SER A 63 -13.95 -7.74 7.35
C SER A 63 -14.75 -6.44 7.27
N ASP A 64 -14.90 -5.94 6.04
CA ASP A 64 -15.72 -4.78 5.66
C ASP A 64 -15.45 -3.54 6.54
N MET A 65 -14.18 -3.11 6.57
CA MET A 65 -13.78 -1.90 7.27
C MET A 65 -14.25 -0.67 6.48
N GLN A 66 -14.96 0.24 7.15
CA GLN A 66 -15.54 1.45 6.56
C GLN A 66 -15.02 2.70 7.27
N PHE A 67 -14.61 3.69 6.49
CA PHE A 67 -14.20 5.01 6.97
C PHE A 67 -15.30 6.01 6.59
N GLN A 68 -16.06 6.46 7.60
CA GLN A 68 -17.30 7.22 7.40
C GLN A 68 -17.08 8.58 6.72
N ASP A 69 -15.94 9.23 6.98
CA ASP A 69 -15.66 10.57 6.46
C ASP A 69 -15.16 10.55 5.00
N GLU A 70 -14.65 9.41 4.51
CA GLU A 70 -14.01 9.31 3.19
C GLU A 70 -14.81 8.48 2.17
N GLU A 71 -15.99 7.97 2.56
CA GLU A 71 -16.77 7.00 1.78
C GLU A 71 -15.92 5.82 1.27
N LEU A 72 -14.88 5.46 2.04
CA LEU A 72 -13.93 4.41 1.72
C LEU A 72 -14.31 3.11 2.44
N THR A 73 -14.39 2.03 1.68
CA THR A 73 -14.58 0.68 2.21
C THR A 73 -13.42 -0.22 1.80
N ILE A 74 -12.91 -1.00 2.75
CA ILE A 74 -11.91 -2.04 2.54
C ILE A 74 -12.55 -3.36 2.94
N ARG A 75 -12.76 -4.26 1.98
CA ARG A 75 -13.48 -5.52 2.24
C ARG A 75 -12.72 -6.43 3.20
N GLU A 76 -11.40 -6.47 3.07
CA GLU A 76 -10.57 -7.34 3.89
C GLU A 76 -9.27 -6.64 4.29
N VAL A 77 -9.00 -6.57 5.59
CA VAL A 77 -7.70 -6.17 6.14
C VAL A 77 -7.11 -7.35 6.89
N LYS A 78 -6.00 -7.88 6.39
CA LYS A 78 -5.29 -9.01 6.98
C LYS A 78 -3.97 -8.55 7.61
N ILE A 79 -3.87 -8.71 8.91
CA ILE A 79 -2.65 -8.44 9.69
C ILE A 79 -2.00 -9.78 9.98
N SER A 80 -0.83 -10.03 9.41
CA SER A 80 -0.13 -11.32 9.50
C SER A 80 1.01 -11.30 10.52
N ASP A 81 1.33 -12.49 11.02
CA ASP A 81 2.50 -12.75 11.85
C ASP A 81 2.61 -11.91 13.12
N ILE A 82 1.48 -11.71 13.79
CA ILE A 82 1.42 -11.12 15.12
C ILE A 82 2.04 -12.12 16.11
N GLU A 83 3.35 -12.02 16.32
CA GLU A 83 4.06 -12.82 17.29
C GLU A 83 3.94 -12.25 18.71
N LYS A 84 3.52 -13.11 19.65
CA LYS A 84 3.53 -12.93 21.10
C LYS A 84 2.56 -11.89 21.67
N LEU A 85 1.47 -12.43 22.20
CA LEU A 85 0.54 -11.76 23.11
C LEU A 85 1.09 -11.41 24.51
N TYR A 86 2.40 -11.46 24.70
CA TYR A 86 2.99 -10.87 25.88
C TYR A 86 3.24 -9.38 25.70
N GLY A 87 2.93 -8.72 24.57
CA GLY A 87 3.31 -7.31 24.46
C GLY A 87 2.81 -6.43 23.34
N LEU A 88 1.50 -6.29 23.12
CA LEU A 88 1.01 -4.98 22.67
C LEU A 88 0.99 -4.00 23.86
N GLU A 89 0.65 -4.46 25.08
CA GLU A 89 0.87 -3.73 26.34
C GLU A 89 2.37 -3.62 26.75
N ASN A 90 3.23 -4.52 26.27
CA ASN A 90 4.69 -4.48 26.48
C ASN A 90 5.47 -4.00 25.23
N LEU A 91 4.83 -3.21 24.36
CA LEU A 91 5.55 -2.35 23.41
C LEU A 91 6.48 -1.36 24.15
N GLU A 92 6.42 -1.28 25.47
CA GLU A 92 7.41 -0.59 26.32
C GLU A 92 8.81 -1.22 26.29
N LYS A 93 8.98 -2.44 25.76
CA LYS A 93 10.31 -3.04 25.64
C LYS A 93 10.99 -2.61 24.36
N ASP A 94 12.20 -2.11 24.50
CA ASP A 94 13.07 -1.80 23.37
C ASP A 94 13.21 -3.02 22.46
N GLY A 95 13.01 -2.84 21.15
CA GLY A 95 12.93 -3.95 20.23
C GLY A 95 12.57 -3.58 18.79
N LYS A 96 12.69 -4.55 17.90
CA LYS A 96 12.28 -4.45 16.49
C LYS A 96 11.14 -5.41 16.23
N TYR A 97 10.02 -4.88 15.75
CA TYR A 97 8.77 -5.60 15.57
C TYR A 97 8.39 -5.57 14.09
N PRO A 98 8.66 -6.66 13.34
CA PRO A 98 8.19 -6.74 11.96
C PRO A 98 6.67 -6.81 11.93
N PHE A 99 6.06 -6.23 10.90
CA PHE A 99 4.64 -6.35 10.67
C PHE A 99 4.33 -6.40 9.18
N HIS A 100 3.18 -7.00 8.87
CA HIS A 100 2.68 -7.16 7.52
C HIS A 100 1.16 -7.02 7.52
N ILE A 101 0.67 -6.05 6.75
CA ILE A 101 -0.75 -5.71 6.63
C ILE A 101 -1.10 -5.76 5.14
N GLU A 102 -2.05 -6.59 4.77
CA GLU A 102 -2.64 -6.64 3.43
C GLU A 102 -4.05 -6.05 3.53
N MET A 103 -4.37 -5.08 2.69
CA MET A 103 -5.70 -4.51 2.54
C MET A 103 -6.18 -4.83 1.12
N ASN A 104 -7.34 -5.46 0.99
CA ASN A 104 -7.84 -5.96 -0.28
C ASN A 104 -9.23 -5.41 -0.59
N ASP A 105 -9.52 -5.29 -1.88
CA ASP A 105 -10.79 -4.88 -2.46
C ASP A 105 -11.27 -3.51 -1.93
N PHE A 106 -10.48 -2.46 -2.17
CA PHE A 106 -10.90 -1.10 -1.86
C PHE A 106 -12.09 -0.69 -2.74
N THR A 107 -13.03 0.03 -2.14
CA THR A 107 -14.19 0.62 -2.80
C THR A 107 -14.32 2.07 -2.38
N SER A 108 -14.43 2.98 -3.34
CA SER A 108 -14.62 4.42 -3.12
C SER A 108 -15.42 5.02 -4.28
N PRO A 109 -15.99 6.23 -4.14
CA PRO A 109 -16.69 6.90 -5.24
C PRO A 109 -15.85 7.02 -6.52
N GLN A 110 -14.55 7.32 -6.39
CA GLN A 110 -13.63 7.45 -7.54
C GLN A 110 -13.40 6.10 -8.24
N ILE A 111 -13.29 5.01 -7.49
CA ILE A 111 -13.18 3.65 -8.04
C ILE A 111 -14.46 3.29 -8.82
N GLU A 112 -15.61 3.63 -8.26
CA GLU A 112 -16.90 3.38 -8.90
C GLU A 112 -17.11 4.26 -10.14
N GLU A 113 -16.60 5.49 -10.16
CA GLU A 113 -16.55 6.34 -11.36
C GLU A 113 -15.70 5.71 -12.47
N PHE A 114 -14.50 5.24 -12.15
CA PHE A 114 -13.65 4.58 -13.13
C PHE A 114 -14.25 3.27 -13.67
N LYS A 115 -15.04 2.54 -12.86
CA LYS A 115 -15.82 1.38 -13.35
C LYS A 115 -16.95 1.81 -14.30
N LYS A 116 -17.70 2.86 -13.96
CA LYS A 116 -18.77 3.40 -14.83
C LYS A 116 -18.23 3.88 -16.18
N GLU A 117 -17.02 4.41 -16.19
CA GLU A 117 -16.33 4.87 -17.40
C GLU A 117 -15.62 3.73 -18.16
N ASP A 118 -15.85 2.45 -17.83
CA ASP A 118 -15.19 1.28 -18.45
C ASP A 118 -13.64 1.31 -18.41
N ILE A 119 -13.05 2.13 -17.53
CA ILE A 119 -11.60 2.16 -17.29
C ILE A 119 -11.20 0.92 -16.50
N MET A 120 -12.06 0.53 -15.55
CA MET A 120 -11.93 -0.60 -14.64
C MET A 120 -13.06 -1.61 -14.90
N ARG A 121 -12.79 -2.91 -14.89
CA ARG A 121 -13.83 -3.95 -14.99
C ARG A 121 -14.54 -4.13 -13.64
N ASP A 122 -15.63 -4.89 -13.60
CA ASP A 122 -16.26 -5.27 -12.33
C ASP A 122 -15.43 -6.28 -11.52
N SER A 123 -14.57 -7.05 -12.20
CA SER A 123 -13.71 -8.10 -11.60
C SER A 123 -12.40 -7.58 -11.01
N ASP A 124 -12.15 -6.29 -11.19
CA ASP A 124 -10.88 -5.62 -11.01
C ASP A 124 -10.78 -5.11 -9.56
N THR A 125 -9.65 -5.35 -8.86
CA THR A 125 -9.53 -5.10 -7.40
C THR A 125 -8.26 -4.33 -7.02
N ILE A 126 -8.38 -3.44 -6.04
CA ILE A 126 -7.25 -2.68 -5.50
C ILE A 126 -6.76 -3.40 -4.26
N SER A 127 -5.46 -3.61 -4.14
CA SER A 127 -4.83 -4.10 -2.93
C SER A 127 -3.69 -3.18 -2.50
N LEU A 128 -3.51 -3.07 -1.19
CA LEU A 128 -2.39 -2.37 -0.58
C LEU A 128 -1.74 -3.28 0.44
N VAL A 129 -0.46 -3.52 0.24
CA VAL A 129 0.39 -4.31 1.12
C VAL A 129 1.35 -3.37 1.83
N VAL A 130 1.29 -3.32 3.14
CA VAL A 130 2.20 -2.55 3.99
C VAL A 130 3.02 -3.54 4.80
N SER A 131 4.32 -3.58 4.56
CA SER A 131 5.26 -4.33 5.37
C SER A 131 6.22 -3.37 6.06
N GLY A 132 6.73 -3.73 7.22
CA GLY A 132 7.67 -2.83 7.88
C GLY A 132 8.25 -3.41 9.15
N ILE A 133 9.09 -2.59 9.78
CA ILE A 133 9.66 -2.85 11.09
C ILE A 133 9.38 -1.64 11.97
N ALA A 134 8.66 -1.85 13.06
CA ALA A 134 8.56 -0.88 14.13
C ALA A 134 9.76 -1.05 15.08
N ASN A 135 10.62 -0.04 15.15
CA ASN A 135 11.71 0.03 16.11
C ASN A 135 11.23 0.84 17.32
N ILE A 136 11.31 0.25 18.51
CA ILE A 136 10.98 0.91 19.77
C ILE A 136 12.23 1.02 20.59
N GLU A 137 12.58 2.23 21.03
CA GLU A 137 13.73 2.50 21.89
C GLU A 137 13.38 3.56 22.93
N SER A 138 13.43 3.21 24.21
CA SER A 138 13.13 4.07 25.35
C SER A 138 11.78 4.78 25.25
N GLY A 139 10.74 4.05 24.83
CA GLY A 139 9.39 4.57 24.63
C GLY A 139 9.19 5.39 23.34
N LYS A 140 10.20 5.43 22.45
CA LYS A 140 10.14 6.14 21.17
C LYS A 140 9.89 5.15 20.04
N ILE A 141 8.96 5.47 19.14
CA ILE A 141 8.58 4.59 18.03
C ILE A 141 9.09 5.20 16.71
N ALA A 142 9.91 4.45 15.98
CA ALA A 142 10.30 4.75 14.61
C ALA A 142 9.86 3.60 13.70
N LEU A 143 9.13 3.90 12.63
CA LEU A 143 8.61 2.92 11.69
C LEU A 143 9.40 2.98 10.39
N ASP A 144 10.07 1.88 10.04
CA ASP A 144 10.62 1.66 8.71
C ASP A 144 9.58 0.90 7.89
N LEU A 145 8.90 1.60 6.97
CA LEU A 145 7.84 1.03 6.15
C LEU A 145 8.32 0.76 4.73
N GLN A 146 8.04 -0.44 4.26
CA GLN A 146 8.00 -0.75 2.85
C GLN A 146 6.54 -0.98 2.46
N THR A 147 5.96 0.00 1.77
CA THR A 147 4.60 -0.10 1.25
C THR A 147 4.65 -0.50 -0.22
N SER A 148 3.84 -1.47 -0.63
CA SER A 148 3.50 -1.68 -2.02
C SER A 148 1.99 -1.58 -2.17
N ILE A 149 1.55 -0.61 -2.96
CA ILE A 149 0.19 -0.54 -3.47
C ILE A 149 0.21 -1.32 -4.79
N ASP A 150 -0.44 -2.48 -4.78
CA ASP A 150 -0.61 -3.33 -5.95
C ASP A 150 -2.04 -3.17 -6.45
N LEU A 151 -2.20 -2.35 -7.50
CA LEU A 151 -3.48 -2.20 -8.17
C LEU A 151 -3.67 -3.41 -9.09
N THR A 152 -4.45 -4.39 -8.64
CA THR A 152 -4.78 -5.61 -9.42
C THR A 152 -5.94 -5.30 -10.38
N LEU A 153 -5.67 -4.38 -11.29
CA LEU A 153 -6.74 -3.64 -11.95
C LEU A 153 -6.38 -3.19 -13.35
N THR A 154 -5.20 -2.64 -13.42
CA THR A 154 -4.43 -2.27 -14.59
C THR A 154 -3.04 -2.29 -13.99
N ALA A 155 -2.08 -2.95 -14.63
CA ALA A 155 -0.89 -3.48 -13.97
C ALA A 155 0.11 -2.41 -13.45
N ILE A 156 -0.37 -1.55 -12.57
CA ILE A 156 0.29 -0.44 -11.92
C ILE A 156 0.65 -0.94 -10.53
N THR A 157 1.91 -1.28 -10.36
CA THR A 157 2.49 -1.52 -9.04
C THR A 157 3.17 -0.23 -8.59
N LEU A 158 2.72 0.34 -7.48
CA LEU A 158 3.37 1.44 -6.79
C LEU A 158 4.05 0.88 -5.54
N SER A 159 5.37 0.84 -5.54
CA SER A 159 6.18 0.48 -4.38
C SER A 159 6.83 1.73 -3.78
N THR A 160 6.84 1.84 -2.47
CA THR A 160 7.36 3.00 -1.74
C THR A 160 8.11 2.53 -0.48
N GLN A 161 9.21 3.21 -0.15
CA GLN A 161 9.96 3.01 1.07
C GLN A 161 9.92 4.28 1.90
N LEU A 162 9.18 4.21 3.01
CA LEU A 162 8.92 5.31 3.92
C LEU A 162 9.63 5.07 5.26
N HIS A 163 10.02 6.16 5.91
CA HIS A 163 10.46 6.17 7.29
C HIS A 163 9.65 7.21 8.04
N ILE A 164 9.03 6.79 9.15
CA ILE A 164 8.21 7.64 10.01
C ILE A 164 8.85 7.68 11.39
N ASP A 165 9.31 8.86 11.82
CA ASP A 165 9.80 9.10 13.19
C ASP A 165 8.77 9.95 13.95
N SER A 166 8.36 9.47 15.12
CA SER A 166 7.36 10.14 15.99
C SER A 166 7.98 10.99 17.10
N LYS A 167 9.30 11.21 17.08
CA LYS A 167 10.06 11.79 18.20
C LYS A 167 9.68 13.21 18.61
N ASP A 168 9.42 14.13 17.67
CA ASP A 168 9.50 15.56 18.01
C ASP A 168 8.44 16.47 17.35
N GLU A 169 7.71 16.02 16.32
CA GLU A 169 6.62 16.76 15.68
C GLU A 169 5.52 15.80 15.19
N PRO A 170 4.26 16.24 15.06
CA PRO A 170 3.24 15.40 14.44
C PRO A 170 3.70 15.02 13.02
N GLU A 171 3.90 13.72 12.80
CA GLU A 171 3.87 13.10 11.48
C GLU A 171 5.02 13.50 10.51
N SER A 172 6.28 13.40 10.95
CA SER A 172 7.41 13.48 10.00
C SER A 172 7.50 12.21 9.15
N ILE A 173 6.78 12.20 8.02
CA ILE A 173 6.87 11.13 7.02
C ILE A 173 8.00 11.48 6.07
N SER A 174 8.98 10.58 5.94
CA SER A 174 10.12 10.73 5.05
C SER A 174 10.23 9.54 4.10
N PHE A 175 10.87 9.71 2.95
CA PHE A 175 11.10 8.62 2.01
C PHE A 175 12.53 8.57 1.51
N GLN A 176 12.97 7.38 1.11
CA GLN A 176 14.25 7.15 0.46
C GLN A 176 14.08 6.76 -1.00
N HIS A 177 13.00 6.02 -1.29
CA HIS A 177 12.74 5.48 -2.62
C HIS A 177 11.23 5.32 -2.88
N ILE A 178 10.80 5.69 -4.08
CA ILE A 178 9.45 5.49 -4.61
C ILE A 178 9.62 4.90 -6.01
N SER A 179 8.89 3.84 -6.33
CA SER A 179 8.89 3.18 -7.63
C SER A 179 7.46 2.97 -8.07
N LEU A 180 7.11 3.40 -9.28
CA LEU A 180 5.84 3.17 -9.93
C LEU A 180 6.12 2.39 -11.21
N SER A 181 5.51 1.24 -11.41
CA SER A 181 5.62 0.46 -12.64
C SER A 181 4.24 0.25 -13.23
N LEU A 182 4.00 0.81 -14.41
CA LEU A 182 2.79 0.58 -15.21
C LEU A 182 3.08 -0.54 -16.22
N THR A 183 2.36 -1.65 -16.18
CA THR A 183 2.68 -2.91 -16.86
C THR A 183 1.53 -3.43 -17.71
N ASP A 184 0.86 -2.61 -18.52
CA ASP A 184 -0.40 -3.02 -19.14
C ASP A 184 -0.49 -2.71 -20.64
N LYS A 185 -0.45 -3.77 -21.46
CA LYS A 185 -0.69 -3.73 -22.91
C LYS A 185 -2.10 -3.26 -23.26
N GLU A 186 -3.08 -3.51 -22.39
CA GLU A 186 -4.48 -3.21 -22.65
C GLU A 186 -4.87 -1.78 -22.28
N LEU A 187 -4.12 -1.10 -21.41
CA LEU A 187 -4.48 0.26 -20.95
C LEU A 187 -4.62 1.24 -22.11
N LEU A 188 -3.61 1.28 -23.00
CA LEU A 188 -3.68 2.11 -24.21
C LEU A 188 -4.88 1.76 -25.09
N GLY A 189 -5.23 0.47 -25.19
CA GLY A 189 -6.40 0.00 -25.92
C GLY A 189 -7.72 0.46 -25.29
N ARG A 190 -7.84 0.43 -23.96
CA ARG A 190 -9.02 0.90 -23.21
C ARG A 190 -9.19 2.41 -23.32
N LEU A 191 -8.11 3.17 -23.09
CA LEU A 191 -8.10 4.63 -23.27
C LEU A 191 -8.45 5.02 -24.70
N TYR A 192 -7.98 4.26 -25.69
CA TYR A 192 -8.37 4.43 -27.08
C TYR A 192 -9.88 4.20 -27.29
N GLN A 193 -10.49 3.16 -26.70
CA GLN A 193 -11.93 2.96 -26.82
C GLN A 193 -12.73 4.12 -26.22
N LEU A 194 -12.28 4.70 -25.11
CA LEU A 194 -12.90 5.89 -24.53
C LEU A 194 -12.78 7.08 -25.46
N ARG A 195 -11.57 7.33 -25.98
CA ARG A 195 -11.36 8.39 -26.96
C ARG A 195 -12.22 8.20 -28.21
N LYS A 196 -12.48 6.96 -28.61
CA LYS A 196 -13.35 6.63 -29.74
C LYS A 196 -14.83 6.91 -29.45
N LYS A 197 -15.29 6.86 -28.19
CA LYS A 197 -16.66 7.32 -27.84
C LYS A 197 -16.83 8.81 -28.20
N ASP A 198 -15.80 9.63 -27.95
CA ASP A 198 -15.82 11.08 -28.25
C ASP A 198 -15.45 11.42 -29.70
N LYS A 199 -14.51 10.67 -30.29
CA LYS A 199 -14.03 10.81 -31.67
C LYS A 199 -14.17 9.47 -32.41
N PRO A 200 -15.37 9.12 -32.94
CA PRO A 200 -15.67 7.78 -33.48
C PRO A 200 -14.75 7.29 -34.61
N ASN A 201 -14.14 8.21 -35.33
CA ASN A 201 -13.32 7.93 -36.51
C ASN A 201 -11.81 7.95 -36.23
N ILE A 202 -11.39 8.21 -34.99
CA ILE A 202 -9.95 8.20 -34.65
C ILE A 202 -9.41 6.78 -34.78
N THR A 203 -8.27 6.65 -35.44
CA THR A 203 -7.52 5.39 -35.51
C THR A 203 -6.56 5.26 -34.32
N MET A 204 -6.08 4.04 -34.04
CA MET A 204 -5.11 3.83 -32.96
C MET A 204 -3.81 4.60 -33.19
N ASP A 205 -3.37 4.71 -34.44
CA ASP A 205 -2.15 5.44 -34.79
C ASP A 205 -2.32 6.96 -34.58
N GLU A 206 -3.45 7.53 -35.01
CA GLU A 206 -3.79 8.93 -34.74
C GLU A 206 -3.91 9.21 -33.23
N TYR A 207 -4.48 8.27 -32.47
CA TYR A 207 -4.56 8.39 -31.02
C TYR A 207 -3.19 8.34 -30.36
N ARG A 208 -2.31 7.42 -30.76
CA ARG A 208 -0.92 7.35 -30.28
C ARG A 208 -0.16 8.63 -30.59
N GLU A 209 -0.35 9.21 -31.78
CA GLU A 209 0.28 10.47 -32.17
C GLU A 209 -0.26 11.66 -31.34
N GLU A 210 -1.58 11.78 -31.16
CA GLU A 210 -2.19 12.79 -30.28
C GLU A 210 -1.60 12.69 -28.86
N LEU A 211 -1.58 11.47 -28.29
CA LEU A 211 -1.10 11.21 -26.93
C LEU A 211 0.40 11.51 -26.77
N THR A 212 1.22 11.07 -27.72
CA THR A 212 2.67 11.33 -27.72
C THR A 212 2.96 12.83 -27.76
N LYS A 213 2.21 13.58 -28.57
CA LYS A 213 2.35 15.03 -28.68
C LYS A 213 1.93 15.73 -27.39
N GLU A 214 0.84 15.31 -26.76
CA GLU A 214 0.40 15.85 -25.47
C GLU A 214 1.45 15.62 -24.38
N PHE A 215 1.96 14.39 -24.24
CA PHE A 215 3.01 14.09 -23.26
C PHE A 215 4.32 14.84 -23.53
N ARG A 216 4.76 14.94 -24.79
CA ARG A 216 5.99 15.69 -25.13
C ARG A 216 5.86 17.17 -24.77
N ASN A 217 4.66 17.76 -24.92
CA ASN A 217 4.43 19.14 -24.48
C ASN A 217 4.45 19.27 -22.95
N MET A 218 3.80 18.35 -22.24
CA MET A 218 3.78 18.32 -20.76
C MET A 218 5.16 18.10 -20.15
N LEU A 219 6.02 17.33 -20.83
CA LEU A 219 7.35 16.93 -20.38
C LEU A 219 8.45 17.67 -21.14
N SER A 220 8.16 18.84 -21.69
CA SER A 220 9.11 19.60 -22.53
C SER A 220 10.41 19.95 -21.80
N ASP A 221 10.35 20.19 -20.49
CA ASP A 221 11.53 20.43 -19.63
C ASP A 221 12.27 19.14 -19.23
N TYR A 222 11.69 17.97 -19.49
CA TYR A 222 12.23 16.64 -19.14
C TYR A 222 12.34 15.73 -20.37
N PRO A 223 13.17 16.09 -21.38
CA PRO A 223 13.18 15.42 -22.70
C PRO A 223 13.51 13.93 -22.63
N LYS A 224 14.39 13.51 -21.70
CA LYS A 224 14.70 12.08 -21.50
C LYS A 224 13.50 11.28 -21.00
N ILE A 225 12.66 11.88 -20.15
CA ILE A 225 11.44 11.25 -19.66
C ILE A 225 10.42 11.18 -20.79
N ALA A 226 10.27 12.28 -21.56
CA ALA A 226 9.41 12.32 -22.73
C ALA A 226 9.75 11.22 -23.75
N ASP A 227 11.03 10.99 -24.03
CA ASP A 227 11.48 9.95 -24.95
C ASP A 227 11.13 8.53 -24.47
N GLU A 228 11.20 8.27 -23.16
CA GLU A 228 10.85 6.95 -22.59
C GLU A 228 9.33 6.72 -22.57
N VAL A 229 8.54 7.76 -22.29
CA VAL A 229 7.08 7.70 -22.41
C VAL A 229 6.66 7.49 -23.88
N GLU A 230 7.32 8.17 -24.83
CA GLU A 230 7.08 7.99 -26.26
C GLU A 230 7.39 6.55 -26.70
N LYS A 231 8.50 5.96 -26.24
CA LYS A 231 8.79 4.54 -26.47
C LYS A 231 7.67 3.67 -25.93
N PHE A 232 7.24 3.86 -24.68
CA PHE A 232 6.13 3.09 -24.12
C PHE A 232 4.85 3.16 -24.96
N ILE A 233 4.50 4.34 -25.47
CA ILE A 233 3.30 4.53 -26.31
C ILE A 233 3.48 3.88 -27.71
N SER A 234 4.70 3.89 -28.26
CA SER A 234 4.98 3.58 -29.67
C SER A 234 5.55 2.19 -29.95
N THR A 235 6.29 1.56 -29.02
CA THR A 235 7.11 0.37 -29.30
C THR A 235 6.57 -0.96 -28.77
N ASP A 236 5.28 -1.04 -28.44
CA ASP A 236 4.68 -2.22 -27.79
C ASP A 236 5.42 -2.65 -26.51
N SER A 237 6.12 -1.72 -25.84
CA SER A 237 6.74 -1.98 -24.53
C SER A 237 5.67 -2.34 -23.51
N ASP A 238 5.93 -3.40 -22.76
CA ASP A 238 4.96 -3.99 -21.85
C ASP A 238 4.91 -3.19 -20.55
N THR A 239 5.95 -2.41 -20.26
CA THR A 239 6.09 -1.72 -18.97
C THR A 239 6.72 -0.34 -19.09
N LEU A 240 6.20 0.61 -18.33
CA LEU A 240 6.83 1.89 -18.04
C LEU A 240 7.13 1.95 -16.54
N GLU A 241 8.40 2.02 -16.18
CA GLU A 241 8.85 2.17 -14.79
C GLU A 241 9.30 3.61 -14.54
N LEU A 242 8.79 4.19 -13.46
CA LEU A 242 9.24 5.43 -12.85
C LEU A 242 9.87 5.08 -11.50
N SER A 243 11.09 5.57 -11.25
CA SER A 243 11.81 5.41 -10.00
C SER A 243 12.29 6.77 -9.53
N ILE A 244 11.96 7.11 -8.29
CA ILE A 244 12.42 8.30 -7.58
C ILE A 244 13.24 7.80 -6.40
N SER A 245 14.47 8.27 -6.29
CA SER A 245 15.36 7.92 -5.18
C SER A 245 16.13 9.15 -4.71
N THR A 246 16.52 9.19 -3.45
CA THR A 246 17.35 10.29 -2.95
C THR A 246 18.80 10.11 -3.42
N LYS A 247 19.42 11.16 -3.95
CA LYS A 247 20.80 11.12 -4.46
C LYS A 247 21.82 10.80 -3.35
N SER A 248 21.51 11.20 -2.12
CA SER A 248 22.35 10.97 -0.95
C SER A 248 22.16 9.59 -0.33
N GLY A 249 21.12 8.85 -0.73
CA GLY A 249 20.68 7.64 -0.06
C GLY A 249 20.13 7.88 1.35
N LYS A 250 19.88 9.13 1.77
CA LYS A 250 19.24 9.46 3.04
C LYS A 250 17.75 9.72 2.85
N TYR A 251 16.95 9.54 3.89
CA TYR A 251 15.53 9.90 3.87
C TYR A 251 15.34 11.42 3.75
N ILE A 252 14.32 11.84 2.98
CA ILE A 252 13.89 13.25 2.81
C ILE A 252 12.43 13.37 3.25
N SER A 253 12.09 14.46 3.96
CA SER A 253 10.73 14.72 4.45
C SER A 253 9.75 15.01 3.31
N PHE A 254 8.61 14.33 3.32
CA PHE A 254 7.49 14.61 2.41
C PHE A 254 6.90 16.01 2.64
N VAL A 255 6.84 16.44 3.90
CA VAL A 255 6.31 17.77 4.26
C VAL A 255 7.20 18.87 3.67
N GLU A 256 8.52 18.72 3.75
CA GLU A 256 9.45 19.69 3.14
C GLU A 256 9.32 19.74 1.61
N LEU A 257 9.14 18.59 0.96
CA LEU A 257 8.90 18.52 -0.48
C LEU A 257 7.55 19.11 -0.89
N PHE A 258 6.49 18.81 -0.15
CA PHE A 258 5.14 19.32 -0.42
C PHE A 258 5.03 20.82 -0.18
N LEU A 259 5.52 21.31 0.96
CA LEU A 259 5.55 22.75 1.24
C LEU A 259 6.43 23.47 0.22
N GLY A 260 7.59 22.91 -0.13
CA GLY A 260 8.43 23.46 -1.22
C GLY A 260 7.66 23.60 -2.53
N TYR A 261 6.86 22.59 -2.92
CA TYR A 261 6.04 22.61 -4.12
C TYR A 261 4.90 23.64 -4.05
N GLN A 262 4.20 23.74 -2.91
CA GLN A 262 3.16 24.75 -2.72
C GLN A 262 3.71 26.18 -2.74
N PHE A 263 4.86 26.44 -2.11
CA PHE A 263 5.47 27.77 -2.15
C PHE A 263 6.01 28.14 -3.54
N ALA A 264 6.47 27.16 -4.33
CA ALA A 264 6.88 27.39 -5.71
C ALA A 264 5.70 27.75 -6.62
N SER A 265 4.54 27.11 -6.44
CA SER A 265 3.34 27.36 -7.25
C SER A 265 2.62 28.67 -6.90
N ILE A 266 2.77 29.21 -5.68
CA ILE A 266 2.13 30.47 -5.25
C ILE A 266 3.05 31.70 -5.46
N GLY A 267 4.38 31.51 -5.48
CA GLY A 267 5.34 32.61 -5.44
C GLY A 267 6.32 32.72 -6.61
N GLY A 268 6.25 31.85 -7.63
CA GLY A 268 7.24 31.86 -8.72
C GLY A 268 8.67 31.61 -8.22
N VAL A 269 8.81 30.76 -7.19
CA VAL A 269 10.13 30.45 -6.63
C VAL A 269 10.82 29.44 -7.56
N VAL A 270 11.89 29.91 -8.22
CA VAL A 270 12.85 29.20 -9.10
C VAL A 270 13.69 28.15 -8.32
N GLY A 271 13.11 27.52 -7.30
CA GLY A 271 13.83 26.73 -6.29
C GLY A 271 13.41 25.27 -6.18
N ILE A 272 12.15 24.92 -6.48
CA ILE A 272 11.66 23.54 -6.30
C ILE A 272 12.29 22.59 -7.30
N GLU A 273 12.43 22.99 -8.55
CA GLU A 273 13.08 22.20 -9.60
C GLU A 273 14.55 21.99 -9.24
N ASN A 274 15.25 23.06 -8.82
CA ASN A 274 16.61 22.94 -8.32
C ASN A 274 16.72 22.06 -7.07
N TYR A 275 15.72 22.06 -6.17
CA TYR A 275 15.69 21.21 -4.99
C TYR A 275 15.45 19.74 -5.35
N ILE A 276 14.48 19.46 -6.23
CA ILE A 276 14.23 18.13 -6.79
C ILE A 276 15.48 17.65 -7.53
N ASP A 277 16.04 18.44 -8.43
CA ASP A 277 17.24 18.09 -9.19
C ASP A 277 18.48 17.95 -8.30
N SER A 278 18.58 18.68 -7.19
CA SER A 278 19.74 18.55 -6.28
C SER A 278 19.64 17.34 -5.37
N ASN A 279 18.43 16.91 -5.01
CA ASN A 279 18.22 15.91 -3.97
C ASN A 279 17.66 14.58 -4.48
N LEU A 280 16.96 14.58 -5.61
CA LEU A 280 16.26 13.42 -6.16
C LEU A 280 16.87 12.98 -7.48
N LYS A 281 16.96 11.67 -7.65
CA LYS A 281 17.25 10.99 -8.90
C LYS A 281 15.92 10.43 -9.40
N ILE A 282 15.44 10.98 -10.52
CA ILE A 282 14.24 10.51 -11.21
C ILE A 282 14.69 9.73 -12.45
N GLU A 283 14.25 8.49 -12.55
CA GLU A 283 14.50 7.63 -13.70
C GLU A 283 13.18 7.12 -14.24
N VAL A 284 13.00 7.25 -15.55
CA VAL A 284 11.87 6.65 -16.27
C VAL A 284 12.43 5.70 -17.32
N LYS A 285 11.82 4.54 -17.49
CA LYS A 285 12.28 3.52 -18.43
C LYS A 285 11.12 2.72 -19.01
N ALA A 286 11.03 2.69 -20.33
CA ALA A 286 10.21 1.72 -21.04
C ALA A 286 10.96 0.38 -21.13
N LYS A 287 10.26 -0.72 -20.82
CA LYS A 287 10.78 -2.10 -20.90
C LYS A 287 9.93 -2.94 -21.84
#